data_AF-A0A5C3Q4C5-F1
#
_entry.id   AF-A0A5C3Q4C5-F1
#
_cell.length_a   1.000
_cell.length_b   1.000
_cell.length_c   1.000
_cell.angle_alpha   90.00
_cell.angle_beta   90.00
_cell.angle_gamma   90.00
#
_symmetry.space_group_name_H-M   'P 1'
#
loop_
_entity.id
_entity.type
_entity.pdbx_description
1 polymer ?
#
loop_
_entity_poly.entity_id
_entity_poly.type
_entity_poly.pdbx_seq_one_letter_code
_entity_poly.pdbx_strand_id
1 'polypeptide(L)'
;MDEQWGGAEEQGRQALAFTHIPPHHIQAVSENLDSSKNPGQHGNADVLGAGAAQDGEQKTRDQPFWDSLNTNVKNLRAVISGHDDGNEWCAREPTQDVIFCFDKHSGYGGYTRDGWGHGVRQVLLTIEGDNVDVESWIWV
;
A
#
# COMPACT_ATOMS: atom_id res chain seq x y z
N MET A 1 23.00 2.37 -3.16
CA MET A 1 22.40 1.05 -3.42
C MET A 1 23.09 0.37 -4.58
N ASP A 2 23.06 0.96 -5.78
CA ASP A 2 23.60 0.28 -6.98
C ASP A 2 25.11 0.04 -6.94
N GLU A 3 25.88 0.97 -6.38
CA GLU A 3 27.33 0.80 -6.19
C GLU A 3 27.68 -0.42 -5.33
N GLN A 4 26.86 -0.72 -4.33
CA GLN A 4 27.11 -1.83 -3.40
C GLN A 4 26.47 -3.14 -3.88
N TRP A 5 25.28 -3.06 -4.48
CA TRP A 5 24.38 -4.20 -4.71
C TRP A 5 24.05 -4.43 -6.20
N GLY A 6 24.70 -3.73 -7.15
CA GLY A 6 24.44 -3.78 -8.60
C GLY A 6 23.19 -3.00 -9.03
N GLY A 7 22.94 -2.84 -10.34
CA GLY A 7 21.71 -2.19 -10.82
C GLY A 7 20.45 -3.00 -10.47
N ALA A 8 19.32 -2.33 -10.20
CA ALA A 8 18.09 -3.02 -9.78
C ALA A 8 17.56 -4.01 -10.84
N GLU A 9 17.60 -3.61 -12.11
CA GLU A 9 17.15 -4.43 -13.24
C GLU A 9 18.12 -5.59 -13.49
N GLU A 10 19.43 -5.32 -13.48
CA GLU A 10 20.49 -6.32 -13.71
C GLU A 10 20.48 -7.44 -12.66
N GLN A 11 20.10 -7.09 -11.43
CA GLN A 11 20.10 -8.02 -10.28
C GLN A 11 18.69 -8.55 -9.97
N GLY A 12 17.69 -8.23 -10.79
CA GLY A 12 16.31 -8.67 -10.58
C GLY A 12 15.70 -8.23 -9.24
N ARG A 13 16.17 -7.11 -8.65
CA ARG A 13 15.72 -6.65 -7.34
C ARG A 13 14.32 -6.08 -7.45
N GLN A 14 13.44 -6.53 -6.56
CA GLN A 14 12.06 -6.06 -6.43
C GLN A 14 11.94 -5.06 -5.29
N ALA A 15 11.01 -4.11 -5.41
CA ALA A 15 10.80 -3.08 -4.41
C ALA A 15 9.39 -3.14 -3.81
N LEU A 16 9.34 -2.98 -2.50
CA LEU A 16 8.14 -2.64 -1.73
C LEU A 16 8.42 -1.30 -1.05
N ALA A 17 7.44 -0.41 -1.06
CA ALA A 17 7.54 0.87 -0.38
C ALA A 17 6.57 0.93 0.79
N PHE A 18 6.97 1.63 1.86
CA PHE A 18 6.09 1.97 2.97
C PHE A 18 5.95 3.48 3.07
N THR A 19 4.73 3.97 3.23
CA THR A 19 4.44 5.35 3.62
C THR A 19 3.62 5.33 4.91
N HIS A 20 3.81 6.32 5.78
CA HIS A 20 2.99 6.39 6.97
C HIS A 20 1.56 6.82 6.61
N ILE A 21 1.41 7.93 5.89
CA ILE A 21 0.11 8.46 5.45
C ILE A 21 -0.03 8.19 3.94
N PRO A 22 -1.16 7.66 3.47
CA PRO A 22 -1.42 7.36 2.07
C PRO A 22 -1.52 8.67 1.26
N PRO A 23 -1.00 8.72 0.03
CA PRO A 23 -1.20 9.87 -0.86
C PRO A 23 -2.68 10.11 -1.15
N HIS A 24 -3.08 11.37 -1.33
CA HIS A 24 -4.42 11.81 -1.67
C HIS A 24 -5.02 11.04 -2.85
N HIS A 25 -4.19 10.75 -3.86
CA HIS A 25 -4.58 9.99 -5.05
C HIS A 25 -5.23 8.63 -4.72
N ILE A 26 -4.83 8.00 -3.61
CA ILE A 26 -5.34 6.70 -3.17
C ILE A 26 -6.78 6.78 -2.63
N GLN A 27 -7.26 7.98 -2.27
CA GLN A 27 -8.63 8.16 -1.83
C GLN A 27 -9.64 7.67 -2.89
N ALA A 28 -9.42 8.01 -4.17
CA ALA A 28 -10.28 7.55 -5.26
C ALA A 28 -10.24 6.02 -5.46
N VAL A 29 -9.13 5.36 -5.10
CA VAL A 29 -9.03 3.90 -5.13
C VAL A 29 -9.92 3.29 -4.05
N SER A 30 -9.90 3.86 -2.85
CA SER A 30 -10.71 3.36 -1.72
C SER A 30 -12.22 3.46 -1.96
N GLU A 31 -12.66 4.41 -2.78
CA GLU A 31 -14.08 4.62 -3.11
C GLU A 31 -14.64 3.56 -4.07
N ASN A 32 -13.77 2.81 -4.75
CA ASN A 32 -14.14 1.81 -5.78
C ASN A 32 -13.79 0.38 -5.38
N LEU A 33 -13.65 0.13 -4.09
CA LEU A 33 -13.31 -1.16 -3.52
C LEU A 33 -14.45 -2.18 -3.71
N ASP A 34 -14.07 -3.40 -4.11
CA ASP A 34 -14.94 -4.55 -4.29
C ASP A 34 -14.45 -5.67 -3.35
N SER A 35 -15.19 -5.95 -2.27
CA SER A 35 -14.81 -6.97 -1.28
C SER A 35 -14.62 -8.38 -1.86
N SER A 36 -15.14 -8.67 -3.06
CA SER A 36 -14.91 -9.95 -3.74
C SER A 36 -13.58 -10.02 -4.50
N LYS A 37 -12.93 -8.88 -4.74
CA LYS A 37 -11.68 -8.75 -5.53
C LYS A 37 -10.53 -8.12 -4.75
N ASN A 38 -10.85 -7.32 -3.75
CA ASN A 38 -9.90 -6.56 -2.95
C ASN A 38 -9.79 -7.21 -1.58
N PRO A 39 -8.70 -7.97 -1.32
CA PRO A 39 -8.55 -8.72 -0.09
C PRO A 39 -8.33 -7.79 1.09
N GLY A 40 -8.70 -8.25 2.28
CA GLY A 40 -8.51 -7.54 3.55
C GLY A 40 -9.78 -6.88 4.07
N GLN A 41 -10.79 -6.58 3.25
CA GLN A 41 -11.95 -5.83 3.75
C GLN A 41 -12.76 -6.61 4.80
N HIS A 42 -12.96 -6.01 5.96
CA HIS A 42 -13.96 -6.37 6.96
C HIS A 42 -15.32 -5.75 6.61
N GLY A 43 -15.86 -6.11 5.44
CA GLY A 43 -17.13 -5.60 4.94
C GLY A 43 -17.09 -4.10 4.62
N ASN A 44 -18.10 -3.34 5.06
CA ASN A 44 -18.21 -1.89 4.79
C ASN A 44 -17.47 -1.02 5.83
N ALA A 45 -16.65 -1.60 6.70
CA ALA A 45 -16.01 -0.88 7.80
C ALA A 45 -14.73 -0.12 7.37
N ASP A 46 -14.09 -0.54 6.27
CA ASP A 46 -12.79 -0.03 5.83
C ASP A 46 -12.88 1.19 4.91
N VAL A 47 -13.61 2.22 5.35
CA VAL A 47 -13.71 3.49 4.62
C VAL A 47 -12.61 4.43 5.09
N LEU A 48 -11.89 5.06 4.16
CA LEU A 48 -10.92 6.09 4.50
C LEU A 48 -11.62 7.28 5.18
N GLY A 49 -11.18 7.60 6.39
CA GLY A 49 -11.71 8.73 7.15
C GLY A 49 -11.32 10.08 6.56
N ALA A 50 -12.03 11.14 6.96
CA ALA A 50 -11.57 12.49 6.66
C ALA A 50 -10.21 12.75 7.33
N GLY A 51 -9.20 13.15 6.56
CA GLY A 51 -7.82 13.32 7.04
C GLY A 51 -7.00 12.03 7.08
N ALA A 52 -7.53 10.92 6.55
CA ALA A 52 -6.80 9.67 6.39
C ALA A 52 -5.71 9.74 5.31
N ALA A 53 -5.89 10.63 4.32
CA ALA A 53 -4.94 10.83 3.24
C ALA A 53 -4.13 12.13 3.39
N GLN A 54 -2.95 12.12 2.79
CA GLN A 54 -2.06 13.28 2.74
C GLN A 54 -2.81 14.50 2.17
N ASP A 55 -2.52 15.65 2.77
CA ASP A 55 -2.99 16.99 2.39
C ASP A 55 -4.47 17.09 1.95
N GLY A 56 -5.37 17.07 2.93
CA GLY A 56 -6.80 17.30 2.69
C GLY A 56 -7.18 18.72 2.21
N GLU A 57 -6.27 19.70 2.28
CA GLU A 57 -6.55 21.09 1.87
C GLU A 57 -6.15 21.37 0.42
N GLN A 58 -5.03 20.81 -0.04
CA GLN A 58 -4.56 20.91 -1.42
C GLN A 58 -4.18 19.53 -1.97
N LYS A 59 -5.21 18.89 -2.52
CA LYS A 59 -5.30 17.53 -3.10
C LYS A 59 -4.22 17.10 -4.12
N THR A 60 -3.26 17.96 -4.46
CA THR A 60 -2.24 17.70 -5.50
C THR A 60 -0.80 17.90 -5.02
N ARG A 61 -0.57 18.32 -3.77
CA ARG A 61 0.78 18.62 -3.29
C ARG A 61 1.67 17.40 -3.13
N ASP A 62 1.06 16.24 -2.91
CA ASP A 62 1.72 14.95 -2.81
C ASP A 62 1.79 14.20 -4.15
N GLN A 63 1.19 14.74 -5.22
CA GLN A 63 1.32 14.19 -6.57
C GLN A 63 2.79 14.05 -7.00
N PRO A 64 3.68 15.05 -6.80
CA PRO A 64 5.10 14.88 -7.15
C PRO A 64 5.78 13.75 -6.37
N PHE A 65 5.35 13.48 -5.14
CA PHE A 65 5.83 12.32 -4.39
C PHE A 65 5.35 11.01 -5.03
N TRP A 66 4.06 10.90 -5.31
CA TRP A 66 3.47 9.72 -5.95
C TRP A 66 4.09 9.44 -7.33
N ASP A 67 4.23 10.46 -8.17
CA ASP A 67 4.82 10.35 -9.50
C ASP A 67 6.30 9.96 -9.41
N SER A 68 7.05 10.57 -8.49
CA SER A 68 8.46 10.26 -8.30
C SER A 68 8.68 8.84 -7.79
N LEU A 69 7.87 8.39 -6.83
CA LEU A 69 7.92 7.03 -6.30
C LEU A 69 7.74 6.00 -7.42
N ASN A 70 6.70 6.15 -8.24
CA ASN A 70 6.38 5.20 -9.31
C ASN A 70 7.34 5.30 -10.51
N THR A 71 7.91 6.47 -10.79
CA THR A 71 8.83 6.67 -11.92
C THR A 71 10.27 6.22 -11.60
N ASN A 72 10.74 6.55 -10.39
CA ASN A 72 12.14 6.44 -10.04
C ASN A 72 12.47 5.16 -9.26
N VAL A 73 11.52 4.60 -8.50
CA VAL A 73 11.74 3.31 -7.83
C VAL A 73 11.48 2.18 -8.82
N LYS A 74 12.56 1.56 -9.29
CA LYS A 74 12.50 0.45 -10.24
C LYS A 74 11.90 -0.80 -9.60
N ASN A 75 11.14 -1.55 -10.39
CA ASN A 75 10.50 -2.80 -9.98
C ASN A 75 9.62 -2.66 -8.73
N LEU A 76 8.94 -1.52 -8.57
CA LEU A 76 8.00 -1.30 -7.47
C LEU A 76 6.77 -2.20 -7.66
N ARG A 77 6.52 -3.06 -6.67
CA ARG A 77 5.44 -4.05 -6.71
C ARG A 77 4.22 -3.64 -5.90
N ALA A 78 4.47 -3.07 -4.72
CA ALA A 78 3.41 -2.54 -3.89
C ALA A 78 3.89 -1.36 -3.04
N VAL A 79 2.93 -0.50 -2.69
CA VAL A 79 3.06 0.56 -1.70
C VAL A 79 2.12 0.22 -0.54
N ILE A 80 2.67 0.20 0.66
CA ILE A 80 1.97 -0.15 1.89
C ILE A 80 1.84 1.12 2.73
N SER A 81 0.65 1.37 3.26
CA SER A 81 0.40 2.47 4.17
C SER A 81 -0.06 2.01 5.55
N GLY A 82 0.47 2.67 6.57
CA GLY A 82 -0.16 2.73 7.89
C GLY A 82 -1.13 3.91 7.98
N HIS A 83 -1.34 4.45 9.20
CA HIS A 83 -2.08 5.67 9.58
C HIS A 83 -3.40 5.40 10.28
N ASP A 84 -4.39 4.88 9.55
CA ASP A 84 -5.74 4.74 10.09
C ASP A 84 -5.87 3.53 11.03
N ASP A 85 -4.84 2.68 11.11
CA ASP A 85 -4.65 1.53 12.02
C ASP A 85 -5.76 0.47 12.07
N GLY A 86 -7.00 0.77 11.70
CA GLY A 86 -8.12 -0.18 11.63
C GLY A 86 -8.51 -0.64 10.24
N ASN A 87 -8.24 0.19 9.22
CA ASN A 87 -8.60 -0.11 7.84
C ASN A 87 -7.62 -1.13 7.24
N GLU A 88 -8.14 -2.14 6.56
CA GLU A 88 -7.31 -3.07 5.79
C GLU A 88 -7.90 -3.41 4.42
N TRP A 89 -7.10 -3.20 3.39
CA TRP A 89 -7.42 -3.65 2.04
C TRP A 89 -6.20 -3.56 1.14
N CYS A 90 -6.21 -4.30 0.03
CA CYS A 90 -5.33 -4.05 -1.10
C CYS A 90 -6.11 -3.85 -2.39
N ALA A 91 -5.64 -2.94 -3.23
CA ALA A 91 -6.17 -2.71 -4.56
C ALA A 91 -5.06 -2.32 -5.52
N ARG A 92 -5.20 -2.70 -6.79
CA ARG A 92 -4.34 -2.22 -7.86
C ARG A 92 -4.80 -0.82 -8.25
N GLU A 93 -3.92 0.17 -8.05
CA GLU A 93 -4.16 1.54 -8.47
C GLU A 93 -4.05 1.63 -10.01
N PRO A 94 -5.08 2.12 -10.70
CA PRO A 94 -5.18 1.97 -12.17
C PRO A 94 -4.27 2.92 -12.97
N THR A 95 -3.76 4.00 -12.39
CA THR A 95 -2.98 5.03 -13.11
C THR A 95 -1.52 4.63 -13.27
N GLN A 96 -0.90 4.14 -12.20
CA GLN A 96 0.50 3.73 -12.13
C GLN A 96 0.67 2.20 -12.19
N ASP A 97 -0.45 1.46 -12.20
CA ASP A 97 -0.48 -0.01 -12.21
C ASP A 97 0.31 -0.66 -11.06
N VAL A 98 0.22 -0.07 -9.87
CA VAL A 98 0.89 -0.53 -8.65
C VAL A 98 -0.14 -1.02 -7.63
N ILE A 99 0.21 -2.06 -6.86
CA ILE A 99 -0.64 -2.49 -5.74
C ILE A 99 -0.48 -1.48 -4.61
N PHE A 100 -1.60 -0.99 -4.08
CA PHE A 100 -1.63 -0.21 -2.85
C PHE A 100 -2.34 -1.01 -1.76
N CYS A 101 -1.76 -1.05 -0.56
CA CYS A 101 -2.34 -1.73 0.59
C CYS A 101 -2.40 -0.82 1.82
N PHE A 102 -3.53 -0.85 2.52
CA PHE A 102 -3.60 -0.42 3.92
C PHE A 102 -3.41 -1.62 4.84
N ASP A 103 -2.62 -1.39 5.89
CA ASP A 103 -2.33 -2.37 6.93
C ASP A 103 -2.91 -1.95 8.27
N LYS A 104 -3.40 -2.95 9.01
CA LYS A 104 -3.74 -2.82 10.43
C LYS A 104 -2.48 -2.58 11.27
N HIS A 105 -2.69 -1.97 12.43
CA HIS A 105 -1.67 -1.98 13.47
C HIS A 105 -1.47 -3.39 14.04
N SER A 106 -0.21 -3.76 14.29
CA SER A 106 0.15 -5.07 14.89
C SER A 106 0.40 -5.00 16.40
N GLY A 107 0.48 -3.80 16.96
CA GLY A 107 0.81 -3.55 18.38
C GLY A 107 -0.04 -2.45 19.00
N TYR A 108 0.13 -2.21 20.30
CA TYR A 108 -0.73 -1.31 21.09
C TYR A 108 -0.46 0.20 20.90
N GLY A 109 0.29 0.60 19.88
CA GLY A 109 0.49 2.00 19.52
C GLY A 109 -0.43 2.40 18.37
N GLY A 110 -0.82 3.68 18.32
CA GLY A 110 -1.68 4.20 17.26
C GLY A 110 -3.12 4.47 17.71
N TYR A 111 -4.02 4.62 16.73
CA TYR A 111 -5.45 4.79 17.00
C TYR A 111 -6.11 3.40 17.16
N THR A 112 -6.93 3.22 18.18
CA THR A 112 -7.69 1.97 18.39
C THR A 112 -9.15 2.30 18.64
N ARG A 113 -10.05 1.50 18.05
CA ARG A 113 -11.49 1.56 18.25
C ARG A 113 -12.08 0.15 18.34
N ASP A 114 -13.27 0.03 18.89
CA ASP A 114 -14.00 -1.23 18.88
C ASP A 114 -14.14 -1.74 17.43
N GLY A 115 -13.67 -2.97 17.19
CA GLY A 115 -13.65 -3.59 15.86
C GLY A 115 -12.33 -3.45 15.09
N TRP A 116 -11.40 -2.61 15.56
CA TRP A 116 -10.05 -2.51 14.98
C TRP A 116 -9.16 -3.58 15.61
N GLY A 117 -9.22 -4.77 15.04
CA GLY A 117 -8.35 -5.88 15.43
C GLY A 117 -6.89 -5.59 15.09
N HIS A 118 -5.98 -6.29 15.75
CA HIS A 118 -4.57 -6.25 15.37
C HIS A 118 -4.33 -7.23 14.23
N GLY A 119 -3.36 -6.94 13.38
CA GLY A 119 -2.97 -7.87 12.32
C GLY A 119 -1.61 -7.58 11.74
N VAL A 120 -1.05 -8.58 11.06
CA VAL A 120 0.17 -8.43 10.27
C VAL A 120 -0.12 -8.82 8.85
N ARG A 121 0.11 -7.91 7.91
CA ARG A 121 0.15 -8.25 6.48
C ARG A 121 1.47 -8.95 6.18
N GLN A 122 1.35 -10.11 5.54
CA GLN A 122 2.48 -10.79 4.94
C GLN A 122 2.37 -10.62 3.42
N VAL A 123 3.53 -10.46 2.78
CA VAL A 123 3.67 -10.34 1.34
C VAL A 123 4.64 -11.43 0.88
N LEU A 124 4.19 -12.28 -0.02
CA LEU A 124 5.02 -13.27 -0.69
C LEU A 124 5.35 -12.75 -2.08
N LEU A 125 6.66 -12.63 -2.36
CA LEU A 125 7.17 -12.30 -3.67
C LEU A 125 7.77 -13.57 -4.27
N THR A 126 7.14 -14.08 -5.33
CA THR A 126 7.65 -15.24 -6.08
C THR A 126 8.31 -14.71 -7.34
N ILE A 127 9.61 -14.98 -7.49
CA ILE A 127 10.43 -14.44 -8.59
C ILE A 127 10.93 -15.61 -9.44
N GLU A 128 10.49 -15.65 -10.70
CA GLU A 128 10.86 -16.67 -11.68
C GLU A 128 11.36 -16.01 -12.97
N GLY A 129 12.67 -15.76 -13.03
CA GLY A 129 13.26 -14.95 -14.10
C GLY A 129 12.73 -13.52 -14.03
N ASP A 130 12.10 -13.06 -15.12
CA ASP A 130 11.48 -11.73 -15.20
C ASP A 130 10.04 -11.70 -14.65
N ASN A 131 9.44 -12.86 -14.40
CA ASN A 131 8.10 -12.96 -13.85
C ASN A 131 8.14 -12.75 -12.33
N VAL A 132 7.29 -11.86 -11.84
CA VAL A 132 7.16 -11.57 -10.41
C VAL A 132 5.70 -11.64 -10.04
N ASP A 133 5.35 -12.63 -9.22
CA ASP A 133 4.03 -12.75 -8.63
C ASP A 133 4.03 -12.21 -7.20
N VAL A 134 2.90 -11.63 -6.80
CA VAL A 134 2.73 -10.96 -5.50
C VAL A 134 1.45 -11.45 -4.87
N GLU A 135 1.60 -12.22 -3.80
CA GLU A 135 0.49 -12.67 -2.98
C GLU A 135 0.55 -12.01 -1.61
N SER A 136 -0.62 -11.77 -1.00
CA SER A 136 -0.69 -11.20 0.33
C SER A 136 -1.90 -11.69 1.11
N TRP A 137 -1.73 -11.77 2.42
CA TRP A 137 -2.75 -12.16 3.37
C TRP A 137 -2.51 -11.44 4.70
N ILE A 138 -3.53 -11.41 5.54
CA ILE A 138 -3.47 -10.82 6.88
C ILE A 138 -3.63 -11.94 7.90
N TRP A 139 -2.69 -12.01 8.84
CA TRP A 139 -2.83 -12.85 10.02
C TRP A 139 -3.32 -12.00 11.19
N VAL A 140 -4.40 -12.46 11.82
CA VAL A 140 -5.01 -11.95 13.05
C VAL A 140 -4.63 -12.83 14.24
#